data_AF-A0AAV3XEG4-F1
#
_entry.id   AF-A0AAV3XEG4-F1
#
_cell.length_a   1.000
_cell.length_b   1.000
_cell.length_c   1.000
_cell.angle_alpha   90.00
_cell.angle_beta   90.00
_cell.angle_gamma   90.00
#
_symmetry.space_group_name_H-M   'P 1'
#
loop_
_entity.id
_entity.type
_entity.pdbx_description
1 polymer ?
#
loop_
_entity_poly.entity_id
_entity_poly.type
_entity_poly.pdbx_seq_one_letter_code
_entity_poly.pdbx_strand_id
1 'polypeptide(L)' 'MYLIGWVIGYPLAFGFFGFSLKEIEVSIAYAIWSGIGTIATSVLGVMPFKESIGFIKIFYIAPLTIGLVGLNLVKQ' A
#
# COMPACT_ATOMS: atom_id res chain seq x y z
N MET A 1 -3.53 2.44 22.77
CA MET A 1 -3.65 1.41 21.70
C MET A 1 -3.04 1.89 20.38
N TYR A 2 -3.50 3.01 19.81
CA TYR A 2 -3.00 3.52 18.53
C TYR A 2 -1.49 3.87 18.49
N LEU A 3 -0.95 4.44 19.58
CA LEU A 3 0.49 4.78 19.69
C LEU A 3 1.40 3.55 19.65
N ILE A 4 1.00 2.45 20.30
CA ILE A 4 1.78 1.19 20.31
C ILE A 4 1.84 0.58 18.91
N GLY A 5 0.71 0.59 18.19
CA GLY A 5 0.67 0.13 16.81
C GLY A 5 1.59 0.94 15.89
N TRP A 6 1.66 2.25 16.09
CA TRP A 6 2.55 3.12 15.31
C TRP A 6 4.03 2.84 15.64
N VAL A 7 4.40 2.81 16.92
CA VAL A 7 5.80 2.62 17.36
C VAL A 7 6.37 1.27 16.95
N ILE A 8 5.56 0.22 16.85
CA ILE A 8 6.02 -1.12 16.44
C ILE A 8 5.88 -1.31 14.92
N GLY A 9 4.74 -0.91 14.36
CA GLY A 9 4.41 -1.16 12.97
C GLY A 9 5.25 -0.34 11.99
N TYR A 10 5.54 0.92 12.32
CA TYR A 10 6.27 1.82 11.42
C TYR A 10 7.73 1.38 11.21
N PRO A 11 8.52 1.08 12.27
CA PRO A 11 9.89 0.60 12.09
C PRO A 11 9.94 -0.76 11.39
N LEU A 12 8.99 -1.64 11.68
CA LEU A 12 8.92 -2.97 11.06
C LEU A 12 8.64 -2.83 9.55
N ALA A 13 7.65 -2.02 9.18
CA ALA A 13 7.31 -1.75 7.78
C ALA A 13 8.47 -1.11 7.02
N PHE A 14 9.13 -0.09 7.58
CA PHE A 14 10.29 0.54 6.95
C PHE A 14 11.52 -0.36 6.89
N GLY A 15 11.71 -1.24 7.88
CA GLY A 15 12.76 -2.25 7.86
C GLY A 15 12.61 -3.20 6.68
N PHE A 16 11.41 -3.79 6.50
CA PHE A 16 11.12 -4.66 5.36
C PHE A 16 11.16 -3.91 4.02
N PHE A 17 10.68 -2.66 3.98
CA PHE A 17 10.78 -1.82 2.80
C PHE A 17 12.25 -1.59 2.41
N GLY A 18 13.11 -1.26 3.37
CA GLY A 18 14.54 -1.10 3.15
C GLY A 18 15.22 -2.38 2.63
N PHE A 19 14.80 -3.56 3.08
CA PHE A 19 15.28 -4.82 2.52
C PHE A 19 14.84 -5.01 1.06
N SER A 20 13.62 -4.62 0.71
CA SER A 20 13.15 -4.70 -0.68
C SER A 20 13.99 -3.83 -1.62
N LEU A 21 14.46 -2.66 -1.19
CA LEU A 21 15.27 -1.77 -2.02
C LEU A 21 16.61 -2.35 -2.48
N LYS A 22 17.06 -3.48 -1.92
CA LYS A 22 18.24 -4.21 -2.41
C LYS A 22 17.98 -4.94 -3.73
N GLU A 23 16.71 -5.27 -4.02
CA GLU A 23 16.29 -6.13 -5.12
C GLU A 23 15.36 -5.40 -6.11
N ILE A 24 14.81 -4.24 -5.73
CA ILE A 24 13.88 -3.45 -6.55
C ILE A 24 14.40 -2.04 -6.70
N GLU A 25 14.28 -1.45 -7.89
CA GLU A 25 14.51 -0.02 -8.07
C GLU A 25 13.64 0.81 -7.12
N VAL A 26 14.22 1.89 -6.59
CA VAL A 26 13.57 2.76 -5.61
C VAL A 26 12.23 3.29 -6.11
N SER A 27 12.15 3.67 -7.40
CA SER A 27 10.91 4.15 -8.03
C SER A 27 9.79 3.09 -7.99
N ILE A 28 10.12 1.85 -8.36
CA ILE A 28 9.18 0.72 -8.38
C ILE A 28 8.75 0.37 -6.96
N ALA A 29 9.69 0.32 -6.02
CA ALA A 29 9.42 0.03 -4.63
C ALA A 29 8.47 1.06 -4.01
N TYR A 30 8.71 2.35 -4.23
CA TYR A 30 7.84 3.43 -3.73
C TYR A 30 6.43 3.36 -4.33
N ALA A 31 6.32 3.08 -5.63
CA ALA A 31 5.03 2.91 -6.30
C ALA A 31 4.23 1.76 -5.67
N ILE A 32 4.89 0.61 -5.44
CA ILE A 32 4.26 -0.57 -4.84
C ILE A 32 3.85 -0.30 -3.38
N TRP A 33 4.75 0.26 -2.57
CA TRP A 33 4.49 0.57 -1.16
C TRP A 33 3.32 1.53 -0.98
N SER A 34 3.30 2.62 -1.76
CA SER A 34 2.22 3.62 -1.72
C SER A 34 0.88 3.04 -2.17
N GLY A 35 0.85 2.27 -3.27
CA GLY A 35 -0.39 1.70 -3.78
C GLY A 35 -0.97 0.61 -2.87
N ILE A 36 -0.14 -0.32 -2.36
CA ILE A 36 -0.60 -1.33 -1.39
C ILE A 36 -1.11 -0.65 -0.11
N GLY A 37 -0.40 0.35 0.39
CA GLY A 37 -0.81 1.12 1.55
C GLY A 37 -2.18 1.78 1.35
N THR A 38 -2.42 2.37 0.17
CA THR A 38 -3.70 3.01 -0.18
C THR A 38 -4.84 2.01 -0.27
N ILE A 39 -4.61 0.83 -0.86
CA ILE A 39 -5.61 -0.24 -0.94
C ILE A 39 -5.93 -0.76 0.47
N ALA A 40 -4.91 -1.09 1.26
CA ALA A 40 -5.07 -1.63 2.61
C ALA A 40 -5.78 -0.63 3.53
N THR A 41 -5.39 0.65 3.52
CA THR A 41 -6.06 1.70 4.30
C THR A 41 -7.49 1.95 3.85
N SER A 42 -7.77 1.87 2.54
CA SER A 42 -9.14 2.00 2.03
C SER A 42 -10.04 0.85 2.48
N VAL A 43 -9.53 -0.38 2.53
CA VAL A 43 -10.28 -1.55 3.05
C VAL A 43 -10.44 -1.47 4.57
N LEU A 44 -9.37 -1.10 5.28
CA LEU A 44 -9.39 -0.89 6.73
C LEU A 44 -10.20 0.35 7.14
N GLY A 45 -10.49 1.29 6.25
CA GLY A 45 -11.45 2.37 6.51
C GLY A 45 -12.89 1.85 6.62
N VAL A 46 -13.18 0.69 6.04
CA VAL A 46 -14.56 0.26 5.82
C VAL A 46 -14.99 -0.71 6.91
N MET A 47 -14.10 -1.62 7.32
CA MET A 47 -14.41 -2.62 8.35
C MET A 47 -14.59 -1.99 9.76
N PRO A 48 -13.57 -1.33 10.35
CA PRO A 48 -13.68 -0.71 11.67
C PRO A 48 -14.34 0.68 11.70
N PHE A 49 -14.14 1.52 10.67
CA PHE A 49 -14.66 2.90 10.67
C PHE A 49 -16.01 3.06 9.95
N LYS A 50 -16.55 1.98 9.36
CA LYS A 50 -17.80 1.98 8.59
C LYS A 50 -17.85 3.08 7.52
N GLU A 51 -16.69 3.47 6.97
CA GLU A 51 -16.69 4.39 5.84
C GLU A 51 -17.43 3.75 4.66
N SER A 52 -18.33 4.51 4.05
CA SER A 52 -19.00 4.06 2.85
C SER A 52 -17.98 3.95 1.72
N ILE A 53 -17.78 2.73 1.20
CA ILE A 53 -17.11 2.56 -0.09
C ILE A 53 -18.07 3.04 -1.16
N GLY A 54 -18.00 4.33 -1.48
CA GLY A 54 -18.65 4.85 -2.67
C GLY A 54 -18.07 4.19 -3.91
N PHE A 55 -18.93 3.92 -4.91
CA PHE A 55 -18.54 3.39 -6.22
C PHE A 55 -17.36 4.18 -6.85
N ILE A 56 -17.31 5.49 -6.56
CA ILE A 56 -16.23 6.40 -6.97
C ILE A 56 -14.86 6.00 -6.37
N LYS A 57 -14.82 5.55 -5.10
CA LYS A 57 -13.57 5.20 -4.41
C LYS A 57 -12.95 3.95 -5.05
N ILE A 58 -13.78 2.96 -5.40
CA ILE A 58 -13.37 1.76 -6.14
C ILE A 58 -12.85 2.13 -7.53
N PHE A 59 -13.55 3.03 -8.23
CA PHE A 59 -13.15 3.48 -9.57
C PHE A 59 -11.74 4.08 -9.59
N TYR A 60 -11.32 4.82 -8.55
CA TYR A 60 -9.97 5.38 -8.46
C TYR A 60 -8.92 4.40 -7.92
N ILE A 61 -9.32 3.42 -7.10
CA ILE A 61 -8.40 2.37 -6.60
C ILE A 61 -8.08 1.35 -7.70
N ALA A 62 -9.02 1.04 -8.60
CA ALA A 62 -8.82 0.03 -9.64
C ALA A 62 -7.62 0.33 -10.59
N PRO A 63 -7.42 1.55 -11.12
CA PRO A 63 -6.23 1.90 -11.88
C PRO A 63 -4.92 1.78 -11.09
N LEU A 64 -4.93 2.09 -9.78
CA LEU A 64 -3.76 1.94 -8.92
C LEU A 64 -3.32 0.47 -8.83
N THR A 65 -4.28 -0.44 -8.65
CA THR A 65 -4.00 -1.90 -8.68
C THR A 65 -3.46 -2.35 -10.02
N ILE A 66 -4.04 -1.89 -11.13
CA ILE A 66 -3.59 -2.26 -12.49
C ILE A 66 -2.16 -1.76 -12.74
N GLY A 67 -1.86 -0.52 -12.35
CA GLY A 67 -0.51 0.06 -12.45
C GLY A 67 0.51 -0.73 -11.64
N LEU A 68 0.17 -1.17 -10.42
CA LEU A 68 1.04 -2.00 -9.59
C LEU A 68 1.36 -3.35 -10.23
N VAL A 69 0.34 -4.03 -10.75
CA VAL A 69 0.51 -5.33 -11.43
C VAL A 69 1.34 -5.15 -12.69
N GLY A 70 1.09 -4.09 -13.48
CA GLY A 70 1.89 -3.76 -14.66
C GLY A 70 3.37 -3.53 -14.32
N LEU A 71 3.65 -2.77 -13.25
CA LEU A 71 5.02 -2.56 -12.76
C LEU A 71 5.69 -3.86 -12.31
N ASN A 72 4.96 -4.77 -11.67
CA ASN A 72 5.49 -6.07 -11.28
C ASN A 72 5.80 -6.96 -12.49
N LEU A 73 5.01 -6.88 -13.55
CA LEU A 73 5.20 -7.65 -14.79
C LEU A 73 6.35 -7.11 -15.66
N VAL A 74 6.55 -5.78 -15.67
CA VAL A 74 7.66 -5.14 -16.40
C VAL A 74 8.99 -5.31 -15.68
N LYS A 75 8.95 -5.55 -14.36
CA LYS A 75 10.12 -5.87 -13.55
C LYS A 75 10.61 -7.32 -13.79
N GLN A 76 10.89 -7.65 -15.04
CA GLN A 76 11.79 -8.72 -15.47
C GLN A 76 13.17 -8.13 -15.71
#